data_AF-A0A8H3D8I1-F1
#
_entry.id   AF-A0A8H3D8I1-F1
#
_cell.length_a   1.000
_cell.length_b   1.000
_cell.length_c   1.000
_cell.angle_alpha   90.00
_cell.angle_beta   90.00
_cell.angle_gamma   90.00
#
_symmetry.space_group_name_H-M   'P 1'
#
loop_
_entity.id
_entity.type
_entity.pdbx_description
1 polymer ?
#
loop_
_entity_poly.entity_id
_entity_poly.type
_entity_poly.pdbx_seq_one_letter_code
_entity_poly.pdbx_strand_id
1 'polypeptide(L)'
;MSLSEALVLAWDSTRSSFIYICFLSLGTSLFVSYRLYSILCTPYALSLSKNPGLSTRSLAVFLGSGGHTTEALTLVSSLDFDKFSPRTYIISDGDSLSAKKAIVLENLKKPGNSEYRILTMPRARRVHQSLASTPFTAFHSLVWTLRFVTLPAILSKAKFADALLINGPGTCVALVLVAYFNRFWWLESPRIIYVESFARVNHLSLSGKLVRPLADRFLVQWPNLAQTDCLGLGTSHHRGWLV
;
A
#
# COMPACT_ATOMS: atom_id res chain seq x y z
N MET A 1 59.30 -12.05 5.63
CA MET A 1 58.13 -12.75 5.07
C MET A 1 58.40 -12.96 3.60
N SER A 2 58.43 -14.21 3.14
CA SER A 2 58.67 -14.55 1.73
C SER A 2 57.42 -14.25 0.88
N LEU A 3 57.61 -14.01 -0.43
CA LEU A 3 56.49 -13.79 -1.36
C LEU A 3 55.49 -14.94 -1.35
N SER A 4 55.94 -16.18 -1.16
CA SER A 4 55.10 -17.37 -1.04
C SER A 4 54.23 -17.36 0.23
N GLU A 5 54.79 -16.98 1.38
CA GLU A 5 54.02 -16.86 2.64
C GLU A 5 52.95 -15.76 2.54
N ALA A 6 53.28 -14.63 1.91
CA ALA A 6 52.33 -13.54 1.70
C ALA A 6 51.17 -13.96 0.78
N LEU A 7 51.45 -14.74 -0.27
CA LEU A 7 50.43 -15.26 -1.19
C LEU A 7 49.51 -16.29 -0.52
N VAL A 8 50.05 -17.18 0.33
CA VAL A 8 49.24 -18.16 1.06
C VAL A 8 48.31 -17.46 2.06
N LEU A 9 48.82 -16.49 2.83
CA LEU A 9 48.00 -15.71 3.76
C LEU A 9 46.91 -14.90 3.04
N ALA A 10 47.23 -14.29 1.90
CA ALA A 10 46.26 -13.57 1.08
C ALA A 10 45.20 -14.51 0.49
N TRP A 11 45.59 -15.70 0.03
CA TRP A 11 44.68 -16.73 -0.49
C TRP A 11 43.72 -17.23 0.58
N ASP A 12 44.23 -17.56 1.78
CA ASP A 12 43.40 -18.04 2.90
C ASP A 12 42.45 -16.96 3.42
N SER A 13 42.90 -15.70 3.51
CA SER A 13 42.05 -14.56 3.88
C SER A 13 40.93 -14.32 2.85
N THR A 14 41.26 -14.39 1.57
CA THR A 14 40.29 -14.21 0.47
C THR A 14 39.29 -15.37 0.45
N ARG A 15 39.75 -16.60 0.62
CA ARG A 15 38.90 -17.81 0.71
C ARG A 15 37.96 -17.74 1.91
N SER A 16 38.45 -17.33 3.08
CA SER A 16 37.65 -17.15 4.29
C SER A 16 36.58 -16.07 4.11
N SER A 17 36.95 -14.93 3.53
CA SER A 17 36.02 -13.83 3.22
C SER A 17 34.95 -14.25 2.22
N PHE A 18 35.33 -15.00 1.17
CA PHE A 18 34.38 -15.52 0.18
C PHE A 18 33.37 -16.48 0.82
N ILE A 19 33.82 -17.40 1.67
CA ILE A 19 32.95 -18.33 2.40
C ILE A 19 31.95 -17.55 3.27
N TYR A 20 32.41 -16.51 3.98
CA TYR A 20 31.53 -15.66 4.79
C TYR A 20 30.47 -14.94 3.94
N ILE A 21 30.86 -14.38 2.80
CA ILE A 21 29.93 -13.72 1.86
C ILE A 21 28.90 -14.72 1.32
N CYS A 22 29.31 -15.95 0.99
CA CYS A 22 28.39 -17.01 0.54
C CYS A 22 27.40 -17.41 1.64
N PHE A 23 27.83 -17.57 2.89
CA PHE A 23 26.91 -17.86 3.99
C PHE A 23 25.96 -16.70 4.27
N LEU A 24 26.43 -15.46 4.21
CA LEU A 24 25.59 -14.27 4.41
C LEU A 24 24.56 -14.12 3.28
N SER A 25 24.95 -14.34 2.03
CA SER A 25 24.05 -14.27 0.87
C SER A 25 23.01 -15.40 0.89
N LEU A 26 23.40 -16.62 1.28
CA LEU A 26 22.48 -17.74 1.48
C LEU A 26 21.50 -17.44 2.61
N GLY A 27 21.99 -16.97 3.76
CA GLY A 27 21.16 -16.62 4.92
C GLY A 27 20.13 -15.54 4.60
N THR A 28 20.55 -14.47 3.90
CA THR A 28 19.64 -13.41 3.44
C THR A 28 18.62 -13.91 2.42
N SER A 29 19.02 -14.76 1.46
CA SER A 29 18.10 -15.37 0.49
C SER A 29 17.04 -16.26 1.14
N LEU A 30 17.44 -17.12 2.10
CA LEU A 30 16.54 -17.96 2.87
C LEU A 30 15.56 -17.12 3.69
N PHE A 31 16.06 -16.06 4.34
CA PHE A 31 15.22 -15.13 5.10
C PHE A 31 14.18 -14.45 4.19
N VAL A 32 14.59 -13.88 3.05
CA VAL A 32 13.69 -13.22 2.10
C VAL A 32 12.65 -14.22 1.58
N SER A 33 13.07 -15.42 1.21
CA SER A 33 12.19 -16.48 0.70
C SER A 33 11.16 -16.90 1.75
N TYR A 34 11.58 -17.12 3.00
CA TYR A 34 10.68 -17.39 4.13
C TYR A 34 9.68 -16.24 4.33
N ARG A 35 10.13 -14.99 4.23
CA ARG A 35 9.23 -13.83 4.38
C ARG A 35 8.21 -13.72 3.27
N LEU A 36 8.64 -13.82 2.02
CA LEU A 36 7.74 -13.83 0.88
C LEU A 36 6.74 -14.98 0.99
N TYR A 37 7.20 -16.20 1.30
CA TYR A 37 6.32 -17.35 1.54
C TYR A 37 5.32 -17.07 2.66
N SER A 38 5.78 -16.56 3.81
CA SER A 38 4.89 -16.26 4.94
C SER A 38 3.83 -15.22 4.60
N ILE A 39 4.14 -14.19 3.80
CA ILE A 39 3.19 -13.14 3.45
C ILE A 39 2.19 -13.63 2.40
N LEU A 40 2.66 -14.40 1.42
CA LEU A 40 1.83 -14.91 0.33
C LEU A 40 0.92 -16.06 0.80
N CYS A 41 1.44 -16.95 1.66
CA CYS A 41 0.74 -18.15 2.11
C CYS A 41 -0.02 -17.98 3.43
N THR A 42 0.22 -16.93 4.20
CA THR A 42 -0.60 -16.62 5.38
C THR A 42 -1.74 -15.71 4.96
N PRO A 43 -2.99 -16.21 4.84
CA PRO A 43 -4.11 -15.35 4.53
C PRO A 43 -4.25 -14.31 5.65
N TYR A 44 -4.10 -13.03 5.31
CA TYR A 44 -4.30 -11.91 6.24
C TYR A 44 -5.70 -11.92 6.90
N ALA A 45 -6.63 -12.72 6.38
CA ALA A 45 -7.91 -13.05 7.01
C ALA A 45 -7.77 -13.45 8.50
N LEU A 46 -6.66 -14.08 8.91
CA LEU A 46 -6.43 -14.48 10.30
C LEU A 46 -6.07 -13.30 11.24
N SER A 47 -5.64 -12.15 10.70
CA SER A 47 -5.26 -10.98 11.52
C SER A 47 -6.43 -10.05 11.87
N LEU A 48 -7.64 -10.30 11.35
CA LEU A 48 -8.85 -9.57 11.77
C LEU A 48 -9.18 -9.75 13.26
N SER A 49 -8.62 -10.78 13.88
CA SER A 49 -8.89 -11.21 15.25
C SER A 49 -7.79 -10.81 16.24
N LYS A 50 -7.04 -9.72 16.01
CA LYS A 50 -6.08 -9.26 17.04
C LYS A 50 -6.74 -8.45 18.15
N ASN A 51 -7.94 -7.90 17.94
CA ASN A 51 -8.72 -7.17 18.96
C ASN A 51 -10.24 -7.22 18.66
N PRO A 52 -10.96 -8.29 19.02
CA PRO A 52 -12.42 -8.36 18.87
C PRO A 52 -13.19 -7.36 19.78
N GLY A 53 -12.50 -6.74 20.76
CA GLY A 53 -13.10 -5.78 21.70
C GLY A 53 -12.99 -4.30 21.33
N LEU A 54 -12.36 -3.94 20.21
CA LEU A 54 -12.35 -2.55 19.72
C LEU A 54 -13.68 -2.23 19.03
N SER A 55 -14.43 -1.28 19.60
CA SER A 55 -15.69 -0.79 19.04
C SER A 55 -15.50 -0.07 17.70
N THR A 56 -14.29 0.45 17.44
CA THR A 56 -13.98 1.24 16.24
C THR A 56 -12.70 0.75 15.54
N ARG A 57 -12.62 0.96 14.23
CA ARG A 57 -11.46 0.66 13.37
C ARG A 57 -11.06 1.90 12.58
N SER A 58 -9.76 2.17 12.54
CA SER A 58 -9.23 3.30 11.77
C SER A 58 -9.19 2.99 10.27
N LEU A 59 -9.63 3.95 9.44
CA LEU A 59 -9.73 3.80 7.99
C LEU A 59 -8.93 4.91 7.29
N ALA A 60 -7.98 4.54 6.44
CA ALA A 60 -7.32 5.46 5.52
C ALA A 60 -7.94 5.34 4.12
N VAL A 61 -8.18 6.47 3.45
CA VAL A 61 -8.78 6.53 2.12
C VAL A 61 -7.94 7.42 1.21
N PHE A 62 -7.49 6.90 0.08
CA PHE A 62 -6.78 7.68 -0.93
C PHE A 62 -7.76 8.33 -1.93
N LEU A 63 -7.67 9.65 -2.06
CA LEU A 63 -8.47 10.45 -2.99
C LEU A 63 -7.64 10.83 -4.21
N GLY A 64 -7.95 10.15 -5.32
CA GLY A 64 -7.17 10.13 -6.55
C GLY A 64 -7.35 11.31 -7.51
N SER A 65 -8.01 12.38 -7.08
CA SER A 65 -8.48 13.51 -7.89
C SER A 65 -9.53 13.19 -8.95
N GLY A 66 -10.38 14.19 -9.26
CA GLY A 66 -11.41 14.07 -10.29
C GLY A 66 -12.44 12.96 -9.99
N GLY A 67 -12.70 12.10 -10.99
CA GLY A 67 -13.66 11.00 -10.90
C GLY A 67 -13.33 9.99 -9.81
N HIS A 68 -12.05 9.65 -9.62
CA HIS A 68 -11.63 8.69 -8.59
C HIS A 68 -11.96 9.15 -7.17
N THR A 69 -11.90 10.46 -6.91
CA THR A 69 -12.33 11.01 -5.62
C THR A 69 -13.81 10.80 -5.40
N THR A 70 -14.65 11.08 -6.42
CA THR A 70 -16.09 10.87 -6.31
C THR A 70 -16.40 9.40 -6.07
N GLU A 71 -15.80 8.49 -6.85
CA GLU A 71 -15.94 7.04 -6.65
C GLU A 71 -15.57 6.63 -5.21
N ALA A 72 -14.40 7.05 -4.72
CA ALA A 72 -13.94 6.72 -3.38
C ALA A 72 -14.85 7.30 -2.28
N LEU A 73 -15.31 8.54 -2.41
CA LEU A 73 -16.20 9.16 -1.42
C LEU A 73 -17.61 8.57 -1.46
N THR A 74 -18.12 8.16 -2.62
CA THR A 74 -19.39 7.41 -2.71
C THR A 74 -19.30 6.12 -1.91
N LEU A 75 -18.22 5.35 -2.07
CA LEU A 75 -17.97 4.14 -1.26
C LEU A 75 -17.96 4.46 0.23
N VAL A 76 -17.16 5.47 0.62
CA VAL A 76 -17.04 5.87 2.03
C VAL A 76 -18.37 6.35 2.59
N SER A 77 -19.19 7.06 1.82
CA SER A 77 -20.49 7.56 2.27
C SER A 77 -21.47 6.45 2.66
N SER A 78 -21.28 5.23 2.14
CA SER A 78 -22.09 4.06 2.51
C SER A 78 -21.62 3.38 3.82
N LEU A 79 -20.43 3.72 4.32
CA LEU A 79 -19.86 3.15 5.53
C LEU A 79 -20.45 3.77 6.81
N ASP A 80 -20.40 3.00 7.89
CA ASP A 80 -20.79 3.41 9.23
C ASP A 80 -19.63 4.15 9.92
N PHE A 81 -19.80 5.45 10.16
CA PHE A 81 -18.75 6.33 10.71
C PHE A 81 -18.57 6.16 12.22
N ASP A 82 -19.46 5.44 12.90
CA ASP A 82 -19.24 5.04 14.30
C ASP A 82 -18.26 3.88 14.38
N LYS A 83 -18.39 2.90 13.46
CA LYS A 83 -17.48 1.75 13.40
C LYS A 83 -16.12 2.08 12.79
N PHE A 84 -16.07 2.99 11.83
CA PHE A 84 -14.82 3.34 11.14
C PHE A 84 -14.31 4.70 11.59
N SER A 85 -13.71 4.80 12.78
CA SER A 85 -13.15 6.04 13.35
C SER A 85 -11.79 5.77 14.01
N PRO A 86 -10.77 6.64 13.85
CA PRO A 86 -10.76 7.85 13.01
C PRO A 86 -10.54 7.55 11.52
N ARG A 87 -10.91 8.51 10.65
CA ARG A 87 -10.73 8.42 9.18
C ARG A 87 -9.59 9.30 8.71
N THR A 88 -8.63 8.76 7.97
CA THR A 88 -7.53 9.53 7.37
C THR A 88 -7.72 9.63 5.85
N TYR A 89 -8.01 10.82 5.34
CA TYR A 89 -8.08 11.10 3.91
C TYR A 89 -6.72 11.52 3.38
N ILE A 90 -6.17 10.75 2.44
CA ILE A 90 -4.90 11.04 1.77
C ILE A 90 -5.25 11.64 0.42
N ILE A 91 -4.84 12.88 0.20
CA ILE A 91 -5.22 13.68 -0.95
C ILE A 91 -3.99 13.93 -1.81
N SER A 92 -4.17 13.91 -3.12
CA SER A 92 -3.10 14.27 -4.05
C SER A 92 -2.75 15.76 -3.99
N ASP A 93 -1.47 16.07 -4.07
CA ASP A 93 -0.97 17.46 -4.14
C ASP A 93 -1.64 18.24 -5.29
N GLY A 94 -1.98 19.50 -5.03
CA GLY A 94 -2.73 20.37 -5.94
C GLY A 94 -4.23 20.06 -6.09
N ASP A 95 -4.82 19.20 -5.24
CA ASP A 95 -6.24 18.85 -5.29
C ASP A 95 -7.04 19.33 -4.07
N SER A 96 -7.26 20.63 -3.98
CA SER A 96 -8.05 21.25 -2.90
C SER A 96 -9.54 20.89 -2.97
N LEU A 97 -10.05 20.52 -4.16
CA LEU A 97 -11.46 20.15 -4.34
C LEU A 97 -11.77 18.83 -3.65
N SER A 98 -10.88 17.85 -3.73
CA SER A 98 -11.05 16.58 -3.00
C SER A 98 -11.07 16.78 -1.48
N ALA A 99 -10.26 17.73 -0.97
CA ALA A 99 -10.27 18.07 0.46
C ALA A 99 -11.63 18.65 0.89
N LYS A 100 -12.16 19.59 0.11
CA LYS A 100 -13.49 20.17 0.36
C LYS A 100 -14.59 19.10 0.33
N LYS A 101 -14.56 18.19 -0.65
CA LYS A 101 -15.55 17.10 -0.73
C LYS A 101 -15.49 16.17 0.48
N ALA A 102 -14.30 15.83 0.97
CA ALA A 102 -14.14 15.02 2.17
C ALA A 102 -14.70 15.72 3.43
N ILE A 103 -14.40 17.01 3.60
CA ILE A 103 -14.93 17.82 4.71
C ILE A 103 -16.46 17.89 4.67
N VAL A 104 -17.03 18.11 3.48
CA VAL A 104 -18.49 18.12 3.30
C VAL A 104 -19.09 16.76 3.68
N LEU A 105 -18.49 15.65 3.25
CA LEU A 105 -18.97 14.31 3.59
C LEU A 105 -18.94 14.06 5.12
N GLU A 106 -17.84 14.43 5.77
CA GLU A 106 -17.70 14.30 7.23
C GLU A 106 -18.75 15.14 7.98
N ASN A 107 -18.96 16.39 7.57
CA ASN A 107 -19.97 17.27 8.19
C ASN A 107 -21.40 16.78 7.95
N LEU A 108 -21.69 16.18 6.79
CA LEU A 108 -23.01 15.62 6.49
C LEU A 108 -23.31 14.37 7.33
N LYS A 109 -22.31 13.54 7.61
CA LYS A 109 -22.48 12.27 8.35
C LYS A 109 -22.37 12.45 9.86
N LYS A 110 -21.43 13.27 10.33
CA LYS A 110 -21.16 13.50 11.75
C LYS A 110 -20.86 14.99 12.02
N PRO A 111 -21.87 15.87 12.02
CA PRO A 111 -21.66 17.28 12.30
C PRO A 111 -21.10 17.47 13.71
N GLY A 112 -19.92 18.08 13.83
CA GLY A 112 -19.31 18.48 15.11
C GLY A 112 -18.63 17.38 15.92
N ASN A 113 -18.71 16.10 15.52
CA ASN A 113 -18.07 14.97 16.22
C ASN A 113 -17.37 14.00 15.26
N SER A 114 -16.81 14.54 14.18
CA SER A 114 -16.09 13.78 13.17
C SER A 114 -14.58 13.75 13.48
N GLU A 115 -14.08 12.62 13.99
CA GLU A 115 -12.64 12.40 14.07
C GLU A 115 -12.06 11.99 12.71
N TYR A 116 -11.49 12.96 12.00
CA TYR A 116 -10.80 12.72 10.74
C TYR A 116 -9.52 13.52 10.61
N ARG A 117 -8.63 13.06 9.74
CA ARG A 117 -7.37 13.72 9.39
C ARG A 117 -7.24 13.80 7.89
N ILE A 118 -6.73 14.93 7.39
CA ILE A 118 -6.40 15.10 5.98
C ILE A 118 -4.88 15.17 5.84
N LEU A 119 -4.33 14.37 4.93
CA LEU A 119 -2.90 14.34 4.59
C LEU A 119 -2.72 14.63 3.10
N THR A 120 -1.76 15.48 2.75
CA THR A 120 -1.48 15.83 1.35
C THR A 120 -0.23 15.12 0.85
N MET A 121 -0.40 14.21 -0.10
CA MET A 121 0.63 13.37 -0.70
C MET A 121 1.05 13.92 -2.08
N PRO A 122 2.36 14.06 -2.37
CA PRO A 122 2.83 14.48 -3.68
C PRO A 122 2.46 13.46 -4.76
N ARG A 123 1.98 13.93 -5.92
CA ARG A 123 1.59 13.07 -7.05
C ARG A 123 2.80 12.34 -7.63
N ALA A 124 2.64 11.05 -7.95
CA ALA A 124 3.69 10.28 -8.60
C ALA A 124 3.98 10.76 -10.04
N ARG A 125 2.97 11.31 -10.71
CA ARG A 125 3.08 11.90 -12.06
C ARG A 125 2.15 13.11 -12.17
N ARG A 126 2.68 14.23 -12.67
CA ARG A 126 1.88 15.42 -13.02
C ARG A 126 1.30 15.28 -14.43
N VAL A 127 0.17 15.95 -14.69
CA VAL A 127 -0.41 16.00 -16.04
C VAL A 127 0.58 16.75 -16.94
N HIS A 128 0.79 16.27 -18.17
CA HIS A 128 1.78 16.77 -19.14
C HIS A 128 3.26 16.55 -18.76
N GLN A 129 3.55 15.74 -17.74
CA GLN A 129 4.93 15.39 -17.40
C GLN A 129 5.52 14.38 -18.39
N SER A 130 6.79 14.57 -18.76
CA SER A 130 7.55 13.61 -19.56
C SER A 130 7.67 12.25 -18.86
N LEU A 131 7.64 11.16 -19.63
CA LEU A 131 7.80 9.81 -19.06
C LEU A 131 9.16 9.63 -18.36
N ALA A 132 10.21 10.26 -18.86
CA ALA A 132 11.56 10.19 -18.29
C ALA A 132 11.68 10.80 -16.89
N SER A 133 10.92 11.85 -16.58
CA SER A 133 10.94 12.47 -15.24
C SER A 133 9.96 11.82 -14.26
N THR A 134 9.08 10.94 -14.74
CA THR A 134 8.06 10.26 -13.94
C THR A 134 8.66 9.38 -12.82
N PRO A 135 9.75 8.61 -13.04
CA PRO A 135 10.37 7.83 -11.96
C PRO A 135 10.84 8.68 -10.79
N PHE A 136 11.37 9.88 -11.04
CA PHE A 136 11.86 10.77 -9.99
C PHE A 136 10.70 11.31 -9.12
N THR A 137 9.60 11.75 -9.75
CA THR A 137 8.41 12.19 -9.00
C THR A 137 7.71 11.04 -8.28
N ALA A 138 7.71 9.85 -8.88
CA ALA A 138 7.22 8.64 -8.22
C ALA A 138 8.07 8.26 -7.00
N PHE A 139 9.40 8.37 -7.10
CA PHE A 139 10.31 8.15 -5.99
C PHE A 139 10.12 9.18 -4.87
N HIS A 140 9.96 10.46 -5.20
CA HIS A 140 9.61 11.49 -4.22
C HIS A 140 8.30 11.17 -3.48
N SER A 141 7.29 10.66 -4.20
CA SER A 141 6.03 10.17 -3.62
C SER A 141 6.23 8.97 -2.69
N LEU A 142 7.12 8.05 -3.05
CA LEU A 142 7.50 6.91 -2.22
C LEU A 142 8.20 7.34 -0.92
N VAL A 143 9.17 8.25 -1.00
CA VAL A 143 9.89 8.78 0.18
C VAL A 143 8.95 9.51 1.12
N TRP A 144 8.05 10.34 0.58
CA TRP A 144 7.01 10.97 1.38
C TRP A 144 6.16 9.92 2.10
N THR A 145 5.73 8.87 1.39
CA THR A 145 4.92 7.81 1.97
C THR A 145 5.66 7.04 3.07
N LEU A 146 6.95 6.72 2.87
CA LEU A 146 7.80 6.12 3.92
C LEU A 146 7.86 7.00 5.16
N ARG A 147 8.01 8.31 4.99
CA ARG A 147 8.05 9.26 6.11
C ARG A 147 6.77 9.25 6.94
N PHE A 148 5.60 9.19 6.31
CA PHE A 148 4.31 9.30 7.00
C PHE A 148 3.70 7.97 7.45
N VAL A 149 4.03 6.86 6.79
CA VAL A 149 3.48 5.53 7.09
C VAL A 149 4.49 4.66 7.83
N THR A 150 5.77 4.67 7.44
CA THR A 150 6.80 3.80 8.02
C THR A 150 7.45 4.39 9.26
N LEU A 151 7.83 5.68 9.26
CA LEU A 151 8.52 6.26 10.42
C LEU A 151 7.69 6.19 11.72
N PRO A 152 6.38 6.51 11.74
CA PRO A 152 5.59 6.36 12.97
C PRO A 152 5.48 4.91 13.44
N ALA A 153 5.45 3.96 12.50
CA ALA A 153 5.43 2.53 12.80
C ALA A 153 6.76 2.05 13.41
N ILE A 154 7.90 2.62 13.00
CA ILE A 154 9.22 2.32 13.57
C ILE A 154 9.42 3.00 14.92
N LEU A 155 9.18 4.32 14.99
CA LEU A 155 9.55 5.15 16.14
C LEU A 155 8.59 4.98 17.32
N SER A 156 7.30 4.86 17.06
CA SER A 156 6.26 4.86 18.10
C SER A 156 5.42 3.59 18.11
N LYS A 157 5.72 2.61 17.23
CA LYS A 157 4.86 1.45 16.97
C LYS A 157 3.40 1.85 16.70
N ALA A 158 3.20 3.06 16.17
CA ALA A 158 1.88 3.62 15.94
C ALA A 158 1.31 3.03 14.66
N LYS A 159 0.04 2.62 14.71
CA LYS A 159 -0.70 2.17 13.53
C LYS A 159 -1.10 3.36 12.68
N PHE A 160 -0.81 3.29 11.38
CA PHE A 160 -1.25 4.31 10.43
C PHE A 160 -2.79 4.25 10.23
N ALA A 161 -3.30 3.05 9.96
CA ALA A 161 -4.72 2.72 9.87
C ALA A 161 -4.89 1.19 9.96
N ASP A 162 -6.09 0.70 10.26
CA ASP A 162 -6.41 -0.73 10.22
C ASP A 162 -6.72 -1.18 8.78
N ALA A 163 -7.34 -0.31 7.98
CA ALA A 163 -7.60 -0.54 6.57
C ALA A 163 -7.22 0.68 5.72
N LEU A 164 -6.74 0.41 4.51
CA LEU A 164 -6.38 1.38 3.49
C LEU A 164 -7.23 1.09 2.24
N LEU A 165 -8.18 1.99 1.96
CA LEU A 165 -9.04 1.96 0.78
C LEU A 165 -8.43 2.84 -0.31
N ILE A 166 -8.16 2.24 -1.48
CA ILE A 166 -7.57 2.94 -2.62
C ILE A 166 -8.30 2.63 -3.93
N ASN A 167 -8.30 3.62 -4.81
CA ASN A 167 -8.76 3.55 -6.19
C ASN A 167 -7.62 4.03 -7.11
N GLY A 168 -7.74 3.90 -8.44
CA GLY A 168 -6.66 3.61 -9.40
C GLY A 168 -5.74 4.67 -10.03
N PRO A 169 -5.41 5.88 -9.50
CA PRO A 169 -4.28 6.64 -10.04
C PRO A 169 -2.94 6.02 -9.64
N GLY A 170 -1.91 6.18 -10.49
CA GLY A 170 -0.57 5.62 -10.22
C GLY A 170 0.07 6.06 -8.89
N THR A 171 -0.34 7.20 -8.32
CA THR A 171 0.11 7.65 -6.99
C THR A 171 -0.23 6.66 -5.87
N CYS A 172 -1.33 5.89 -6.00
CA CYS A 172 -1.71 4.91 -4.98
C CYS A 172 -0.72 3.74 -4.88
N VAL A 173 0.05 3.47 -5.94
CA VAL A 173 1.04 2.38 -5.96
C VAL A 173 2.11 2.59 -4.88
N ALA A 174 2.54 3.84 -4.64
CA ALA A 174 3.50 4.15 -3.58
C ALA A 174 2.96 3.80 -2.18
N LEU A 175 1.68 4.05 -1.91
CA LEU A 175 1.03 3.66 -0.64
C LEU A 175 1.03 2.15 -0.44
N VAL A 176 0.71 1.39 -1.50
CA VAL A 176 0.70 -0.08 -1.46
C VAL A 176 2.10 -0.64 -1.24
N LEU A 177 3.09 -0.13 -1.97
CA LEU A 177 4.48 -0.58 -1.84
C LEU A 177 5.01 -0.34 -0.42
N VAL A 178 4.72 0.82 0.17
CA VAL A 178 5.15 1.12 1.56
C VAL A 178 4.40 0.29 2.59
N ALA A 179 3.09 0.09 2.43
CA ALA A 179 2.34 -0.79 3.33
C ALA A 179 2.87 -2.24 3.26
N TYR A 180 3.20 -2.72 2.06
CA TYR A 180 3.80 -4.05 1.89
C TYR A 180 5.24 -4.12 2.42
N PHE A 181 6.03 -3.06 2.25
CA PHE A 181 7.36 -2.93 2.87
C PHE A 181 7.26 -3.05 4.39
N ASN A 182 6.35 -2.31 5.03
CA ASN A 182 6.12 -2.43 6.47
C ASN A 182 5.78 -3.87 6.86
N ARG A 183 4.89 -4.52 6.10
CA ARG A 183 4.50 -5.93 6.33
C ARG A 183 5.70 -6.87 6.23
N PHE A 184 6.58 -6.67 5.25
CA PHE A 184 7.79 -7.46 5.07
C PHE A 184 8.68 -7.44 6.33
N TRP A 185 8.84 -6.25 6.93
CA TRP A 185 9.64 -6.01 8.13
C TRP A 185 8.87 -6.15 9.46
N TRP A 186 7.70 -6.80 9.47
CA TRP A 186 6.84 -6.95 10.66
C TRP A 186 6.41 -5.64 11.34
N LEU A 187 6.47 -4.53 10.61
CA LEU A 187 5.93 -3.25 11.06
C LEU A 187 4.41 -3.23 10.90
N GLU A 188 3.76 -2.36 11.67
CA GLU A 188 2.33 -2.13 11.55
C GLU A 188 1.98 -1.67 10.12
N SER A 189 1.00 -2.35 9.53
CA SER A 189 0.60 -2.16 8.14
C SER A 189 -0.91 -2.35 7.99
N PRO A 190 -1.61 -1.43 7.29
CA PRO A 190 -3.04 -1.52 7.08
C PRO A 190 -3.39 -2.70 6.15
N ARG A 191 -4.63 -3.17 6.24
CA ARG A 191 -5.22 -4.03 5.22
C ARG A 191 -5.46 -3.24 3.93
N ILE A 192 -4.91 -3.69 2.82
CA ILE A 192 -5.02 -3.02 1.52
C ILE A 192 -6.30 -3.49 0.82
N ILE A 193 -7.23 -2.57 0.61
CA ILE A 193 -8.47 -2.78 -0.15
C ILE A 193 -8.37 -1.91 -1.40
N TYR A 194 -8.16 -2.57 -2.54
CA TYR A 194 -8.15 -1.91 -3.85
C TYR A 194 -9.50 -2.06 -4.52
N VAL A 195 -10.08 -0.96 -4.97
CA VAL A 195 -11.30 -0.93 -5.78
C VAL A 195 -10.94 -0.38 -7.15
N GLU A 196 -11.10 -1.20 -8.19
CA GLU A 196 -10.89 -0.75 -9.56
C GLU A 196 -11.98 0.26 -9.97
N SER A 197 -11.58 1.26 -10.74
CA SER A 197 -12.45 2.35 -11.16
C SER A 197 -13.59 1.84 -12.05
N PHE A 198 -14.77 2.47 -11.94
CA PHE A 198 -15.94 2.11 -12.72
C PHE A 198 -15.67 2.23 -14.22
N ALA A 199 -14.85 3.21 -14.61
CA ALA A 199 -14.47 3.46 -16.00
C ALA A 199 -13.68 2.31 -16.66
N ARG A 200 -13.18 1.33 -15.89
CA ARG A 200 -12.44 0.18 -16.41
C ARG A 200 -13.37 -0.98 -16.65
N VAL A 201 -13.94 -1.05 -17.86
CA VAL A 201 -14.92 -2.08 -18.26
C VAL A 201 -14.23 -3.37 -18.74
N ASN A 202 -13.30 -3.24 -19.70
CA ASN A 202 -12.74 -4.38 -20.44
C ASN A 202 -11.40 -4.86 -19.89
N HIS A 203 -10.59 -3.95 -19.33
CA HIS A 203 -9.26 -4.27 -18.84
C HIS A 203 -8.95 -3.54 -17.54
N LEU A 204 -8.20 -4.20 -16.65
CA LEU A 204 -7.65 -3.60 -15.43
C LEU A 204 -6.74 -2.40 -15.77
N SER A 205 -6.78 -1.38 -14.92
CA SER A 205 -5.86 -0.26 -15.00
C SER A 205 -4.41 -0.73 -14.79
N LEU A 206 -3.42 0.05 -15.25
CA LEU A 206 -2.01 -0.27 -14.99
C LEU A 206 -1.74 -0.34 -13.47
N SER A 207 -2.27 0.61 -12.72
CA SER A 207 -2.23 0.63 -11.25
C SER A 207 -2.87 -0.63 -10.67
N GLY A 208 -4.03 -1.04 -11.17
CA GLY A 208 -4.73 -2.26 -10.75
C GLY A 208 -3.93 -3.52 -11.01
N LYS A 209 -3.32 -3.64 -12.19
CA LYS A 209 -2.41 -4.77 -12.53
C LYS A 209 -1.21 -4.84 -11.58
N LEU A 210 -0.60 -3.71 -11.24
CA LEU A 210 0.55 -3.63 -10.34
C LEU A 210 0.18 -3.94 -8.88
N VAL A 211 -0.97 -3.46 -8.42
CA VAL A 211 -1.42 -3.57 -7.02
C VAL A 211 -2.08 -4.92 -6.74
N ARG A 212 -2.65 -5.58 -7.74
CA ARG A 212 -3.38 -6.85 -7.59
C ARG A 212 -2.66 -7.92 -6.72
N PRO A 213 -1.38 -8.27 -6.94
CA PRO A 213 -0.71 -9.29 -6.12
C PRO A 213 -0.41 -8.83 -4.68
N LEU A 214 -0.50 -7.53 -4.41
CA LEU A 214 -0.17 -6.92 -3.11
C LEU A 214 -1.42 -6.55 -2.30
N ALA A 215 -2.59 -6.49 -2.94
CA ALA A 215 -3.85 -6.12 -2.29
C ALA A 215 -4.45 -7.31 -1.53
N ASP A 216 -4.89 -7.10 -0.29
CA ASP A 216 -5.57 -8.12 0.51
C ASP A 216 -7.01 -8.36 0.03
N ARG A 217 -7.62 -7.34 -0.57
CA ARG A 217 -8.90 -7.43 -1.26
C ARG A 217 -8.82 -6.60 -2.53
N PHE A 218 -9.08 -7.24 -3.66
CA PHE A 218 -9.16 -6.59 -4.96
C PHE A 218 -10.60 -6.67 -5.45
N LEU A 219 -11.29 -5.52 -5.52
CA LEU A 219 -12.68 -5.42 -5.92
C LEU A 219 -12.78 -4.87 -7.35
N VAL A 220 -13.58 -5.54 -8.17
CA VAL A 220 -13.87 -5.13 -9.55
C VAL A 220 -15.36 -4.95 -9.74
N GLN A 221 -15.72 -3.93 -10.53
CA GLN A 221 -17.12 -3.58 -10.78
C GLN A 221 -17.74 -4.37 -11.95
N TRP A 222 -16.89 -4.95 -12.81
CA TRP A 222 -17.32 -5.69 -13.99
C TRP A 222 -17.00 -7.18 -13.86
N PRO A 223 -17.95 -8.08 -14.18
CA PRO A 223 -17.77 -9.52 -13.99
C PRO A 223 -16.63 -10.09 -14.85
N ASN A 224 -16.45 -9.57 -16.07
CA ASN A 224 -15.39 -10.00 -16.98
C ASN A 224 -13.98 -9.80 -16.39
N LEU A 225 -13.80 -8.80 -15.53
CA LEU A 225 -12.52 -8.53 -14.86
C LEU A 225 -12.23 -9.48 -13.70
N ALA A 226 -13.26 -10.09 -13.12
CA ALA A 226 -13.11 -11.07 -12.05
C ALA A 226 -12.56 -12.42 -12.56
N GLN A 227 -12.76 -12.73 -13.84
CA GLN A 227 -12.41 -14.02 -14.43
C GLN A 227 -10.92 -14.14 -14.82
N THR A 228 -10.12 -13.08 -14.68
CA THR A 228 -8.71 -13.06 -15.14
C THR A 228 -7.74 -13.71 -14.11
N ASP A 229 -8.18 -14.73 -13.38
CA ASP A 229 -7.46 -15.41 -12.28
C ASP A 229 -6.56 -16.54 -12.83
N CYS A 230 -5.29 -16.24 -13.13
CA CYS A 230 -4.32 -17.28 -13.55
C CYS A 230 -3.33 -17.71 -12.47
N LEU A 231 -3.24 -17.05 -11.30
CA LEU A 231 -2.12 -17.25 -10.37
C LEU A 231 -2.48 -17.41 -8.88
N GLY A 232 -3.76 -17.36 -8.48
CA GLY A 232 -4.19 -17.53 -7.08
C GLY A 232 -3.68 -16.46 -6.09
N LEU A 233 -2.82 -15.53 -6.54
CA LEU A 233 -2.26 -14.42 -5.79
C LEU A 233 -3.14 -13.17 -6.04
N GLY A 234 -4.19 -13.02 -5.23
CA GLY A 234 -5.13 -11.90 -5.30
C GLY A 234 -6.37 -12.24 -6.11
N THR A 235 -7.28 -13.01 -5.51
CA THR A 235 -8.61 -13.29 -6.08
C THR A 235 -9.38 -11.98 -6.23
N SER A 236 -9.75 -11.63 -7.46
CA SER A 236 -10.61 -10.48 -7.72
C SER A 236 -12.06 -10.83 -7.37
N HIS A 237 -12.66 -10.09 -6.45
CA HIS A 237 -14.06 -10.28 -6.09
C HIS A 237 -14.93 -9.29 -6.85
N HIS A 238 -15.79 -9.82 -7.72
CA HIS A 238 -16.89 -9.02 -8.26
C HIS A 238 -17.92 -8.75 -7.15
N ARG A 239 -18.32 -7.48 -6.99
CA ARG A 239 -19.31 -7.06 -5.98
C ARG A 239 -20.41 -6.16 -6.57
N GLY A 240 -20.61 -6.23 -7.88
CA GLY A 240 -21.55 -5.36 -8.59
C GLY A 240 -21.06 -3.92 -8.70
N TRP A 241 -21.99 -2.99 -8.90
CA TRP A 241 -21.70 -1.56 -8.98
C TRP A 241 -21.56 -1.00 -7.57
N LEU A 242 -20.36 -0.51 -7.28
CA LEU A 242 -20.05 0.06 -5.97
C LEU A 242 -20.06 1.60 -6.00
N VAL A 243 -20.28 2.18 -7.18
CA VAL A 243 -20.36 3.61 -7.46
C VAL A 243 -21.69 3.92 -8.14
#